data_AF-M0I2C9-F1
#
_entry.id   AF-M0I2C9-F1
#
_cell.length_a   1.000
_cell.length_b   1.000
_cell.length_c   1.000
_cell.angle_alpha   90.00
_cell.angle_beta   90.00
_cell.angle_gamma   90.00
#
_symmetry.space_group_name_H-M   'P 1'
#
loop_
_entity.id
_entity.type
_entity.pdbx_description
1 polymer ?
#
loop_
_entity_poly.entity_id
_entity_poly.type
_entity_poly.pdbx_seq_one_letter_code
_entity_poly.pdbx_strand_id
1 'polypeptide(L)'
;MDLPFSDADPDDVLVYRKDVYVQPEPVEFEPPVLDQYLGHFEGESGSPEIPSKGTLNSTEFDTLNFEIEAVSDMHYLHMDGPGSEQTKRGADPLNREPDATIELVPFDPDEIESFHHYIVSHLAYQIRDCFLRMGVKPPVAFRQTGWGKYRAFHEQKFRPQYENYWDATADIQSWEPK
;
A
#
# COMPACT_ATOMS: atom_id res chain seq x y z
N MET A 1 13.04 -2.80 21.90
CA MET A 1 12.31 -1.54 21.68
C MET A 1 11.16 -1.53 22.65
N ASP A 2 10.87 -0.42 23.32
CA ASP A 2 9.59 -0.24 24.01
C ASP A 2 8.52 -0.06 22.94
N LEU A 3 7.53 -0.95 22.90
CA LEU A 3 6.40 -0.81 21.99
C LEU A 3 5.57 0.43 22.39
N PRO A 4 4.97 1.14 21.43
CA PRO A 4 4.21 2.37 21.71
C PRO A 4 2.92 2.14 22.51
N PHE A 5 2.59 0.88 22.78
CA PHE A 5 1.48 0.38 23.59
C PHE A 5 2.06 -0.49 24.70
N SER A 6 1.83 -0.12 25.96
CA SER A 6 2.38 -0.80 27.14
C SER A 6 1.69 -2.14 27.43
N ASP A 7 0.58 -2.40 26.76
CA ASP A 7 -0.36 -3.51 26.90
C ASP A 7 -0.40 -4.44 25.68
N ALA A 8 0.39 -4.18 24.63
CA ALA A 8 0.42 -5.02 23.44
C ALA A 8 1.06 -6.39 23.73
N ASP A 9 0.34 -7.47 23.39
CA ASP A 9 0.89 -8.82 23.32
C ASP A 9 1.87 -8.91 22.14
N PRO A 10 3.03 -9.59 22.27
CA PRO A 10 3.91 -9.87 21.14
C PRO A 10 3.23 -10.49 19.90
N ASP A 11 2.12 -11.21 20.10
CA ASP A 11 1.35 -11.84 19.02
C ASP A 11 0.31 -10.90 18.38
N ASP A 12 0.12 -9.69 18.92
CA ASP A 12 -0.81 -8.71 18.38
C ASP A 12 -0.30 -8.10 17.06
N VAL A 13 -1.23 -7.84 16.15
CA VAL A 13 -0.89 -7.16 14.89
C VAL A 13 -0.61 -5.69 15.16
N LEU A 14 0.66 -5.31 15.07
CA LEU A 14 1.11 -3.92 15.00
C LEU A 14 1.24 -3.51 13.54
N VAL A 15 0.78 -2.30 13.19
CA VAL A 15 0.98 -1.72 11.86
C VAL A 15 1.51 -0.31 12.02
N TYR A 16 2.65 -0.04 11.39
CA TYR A 16 3.21 1.29 11.25
C TYR A 16 2.50 2.01 10.10
N ARG A 17 2.12 3.25 10.34
CA ARG A 17 1.44 4.08 9.34
C ARG A 17 2.17 5.40 9.18
N LYS A 18 2.32 5.83 7.93
CA LYS A 18 2.91 7.12 7.59
C LYS A 18 2.09 7.80 6.52
N ASP A 19 1.67 9.02 6.82
CA ASP A 19 0.92 9.85 5.89
C ASP A 19 1.89 10.59 4.97
N VAL A 20 1.53 10.65 3.70
CA VAL A 20 2.31 11.25 2.61
C VAL A 20 1.48 12.34 1.97
N TYR A 21 2.12 13.50 1.82
CA TYR A 21 1.60 14.68 1.17
C TYR A 21 2.47 14.94 -0.06
N VAL A 22 1.87 15.03 -1.24
CA VAL A 22 2.56 15.25 -2.51
C VAL A 22 2.19 16.60 -3.11
N GLN A 23 3.10 17.16 -3.90
CA GLN A 23 2.88 18.40 -4.64
C GLN A 23 3.54 18.32 -6.04
N PRO A 24 2.99 18.99 -7.06
CA PRO A 24 1.65 19.60 -7.11
C PRO A 24 0.54 18.55 -6.93
N GLU A 25 -0.70 19.01 -6.73
CA GLU A 25 -1.87 18.15 -6.55
C GLU A 25 -2.02 17.17 -7.75
N PRO A 26 -2.00 15.84 -7.54
CA PRO A 26 -1.96 14.86 -8.64
C PRO A 26 -3.17 14.92 -9.59
N VAL A 27 -4.29 15.48 -9.14
CA VAL A 27 -5.50 15.64 -9.96
C VAL A 27 -5.53 16.94 -10.77
N GLU A 28 -4.63 17.89 -10.51
CA GLU A 28 -4.55 19.17 -11.25
C GLU A 28 -3.69 19.08 -12.52
N PHE A 29 -3.01 17.95 -12.74
CA PHE A 29 -2.30 17.69 -13.99
C PHE A 29 -3.27 17.54 -15.17
N GLU A 30 -2.83 17.94 -16.36
CA GLU A 30 -3.56 17.71 -17.61
C GLU A 30 -2.72 16.83 -18.56
N PRO A 31 -3.03 15.53 -18.69
CA PRO A 31 -4.10 14.79 -17.99
C PRO A 31 -3.72 14.45 -16.53
N PRO A 32 -4.67 14.11 -15.64
CA PRO A 32 -4.38 13.72 -14.25
C PRO A 32 -3.33 12.62 -14.14
N VAL A 33 -2.56 12.59 -13.05
CA VAL A 33 -1.46 11.61 -12.88
C VAL A 33 -1.93 10.17 -12.99
N LEU A 34 -3.13 9.85 -12.48
CA LEU A 34 -3.70 8.52 -12.63
C LEU A 34 -3.92 8.14 -14.10
N ASP A 35 -4.39 9.07 -14.93
CA ASP A 35 -4.63 8.83 -16.36
C ASP A 35 -3.32 8.69 -17.13
N GLN A 36 -2.30 9.48 -16.79
CA GLN A 36 -0.94 9.30 -17.31
C GLN A 36 -0.43 7.90 -16.97
N TYR A 37 -0.57 7.47 -15.72
CA TYR A 37 -0.15 6.15 -15.25
C TYR A 37 -0.91 5.04 -15.98
N LEU A 38 -2.24 5.12 -16.08
CA LEU A 38 -3.07 4.15 -16.78
C LEU A 38 -2.73 4.06 -18.26
N GLY A 39 -2.36 5.17 -18.91
CA GLY A 39 -1.88 5.19 -20.29
C GLY A 39 -0.67 4.28 -20.55
N HIS A 40 0.13 3.95 -19.53
CA HIS A 40 1.23 2.97 -19.63
C HIS A 40 0.76 1.51 -19.64
N PHE A 41 -0.48 1.23 -19.20
CA PHE A 41 -1.07 -0.11 -19.10
C PHE A 41 -2.20 -0.36 -20.10
N GLU A 42 -2.71 0.67 -20.78
CA GLU A 42 -3.75 0.54 -21.81
C GLU A 42 -3.25 -0.08 -23.12
N GLY A 43 -1.93 -0.22 -23.30
CA GLY A 43 -1.30 -0.93 -24.41
C GLY A 43 -0.78 -2.32 -23.98
N GLU A 44 -1.54 -3.36 -24.28
CA GLU A 44 -1.18 -4.78 -24.14
C GLU A 44 -0.89 -5.30 -22.71
N SER A 45 -1.44 -6.49 -22.44
CA SER A 45 -1.35 -7.27 -21.20
C SER A 45 0.07 -7.76 -20.83
N GLY A 46 1.12 -7.09 -21.30
CA GLY A 46 2.52 -7.41 -21.11
C GLY A 46 3.40 -6.25 -20.64
N SER A 47 2.83 -5.09 -20.27
CA SER A 47 3.61 -4.05 -19.58
C SER A 47 4.18 -4.60 -18.26
N PRO A 48 5.39 -4.16 -17.86
CA PRO A 48 6.30 -4.99 -17.08
C PRO A 48 5.66 -5.47 -15.78
N GLU A 49 5.78 -6.77 -15.52
CA GLU A 49 5.82 -7.28 -14.14
C GLU A 49 6.67 -6.30 -13.32
N ILE A 50 6.21 -5.94 -12.12
CA ILE A 50 6.95 -5.10 -11.15
C ILE A 50 8.44 -5.30 -11.39
N PRO A 51 9.19 -4.25 -11.80
CA PRO A 51 10.51 -4.41 -12.37
C PRO A 51 11.33 -5.36 -11.51
N SER A 52 11.86 -6.42 -12.15
CA SER A 52 12.69 -7.40 -11.49
C SER A 52 13.77 -6.69 -10.67
N LYS A 53 14.20 -7.29 -9.56
CA LYS A 53 15.12 -6.76 -8.53
C LYS A 53 16.32 -5.92 -9.04
N GLY A 54 16.71 -6.04 -10.32
CA GLY A 54 17.78 -5.27 -10.97
C GLY A 54 17.37 -4.14 -11.94
N THR A 55 16.09 -3.79 -12.09
CA THR A 55 15.61 -2.91 -13.20
C THR A 55 14.97 -1.59 -12.75
N LEU A 56 14.89 -1.30 -11.44
CA LEU A 56 14.42 0.02 -10.98
C LEU A 56 15.48 1.08 -11.31
N ASN A 57 15.32 1.75 -12.45
CA ASN A 57 16.21 2.81 -12.86
C ASN A 57 15.90 4.09 -12.07
N SER A 58 16.78 4.46 -11.15
CA SER A 58 16.62 5.67 -10.32
C SER A 58 16.42 6.94 -11.16
N THR A 59 16.99 6.99 -12.37
CA THR A 59 16.87 8.17 -13.26
C THR A 59 15.48 8.38 -13.85
N GLU A 60 14.61 7.36 -13.86
CA GLU A 60 13.19 7.57 -14.25
C GLU A 60 12.43 8.34 -13.15
N PHE A 61 12.79 8.16 -11.88
CA PHE A 61 12.18 8.90 -10.77
C PHE A 61 12.60 10.38 -10.74
N ASP A 62 13.79 10.72 -11.26
CA ASP A 62 14.26 12.10 -11.40
C ASP A 62 13.47 12.92 -12.45
N THR A 63 12.60 12.27 -13.23
CA THR A 63 11.75 12.91 -14.26
C THR A 63 10.30 13.11 -13.83
N LEU A 64 9.96 12.76 -12.59
CA LEU A 64 8.60 12.92 -12.08
C LEU A 64 8.30 14.40 -11.86
N ASN A 65 7.14 14.84 -12.33
CA ASN A 65 6.67 16.22 -12.13
C ASN A 65 6.06 16.45 -10.74
N PHE A 66 6.29 15.53 -9.80
CA PHE A 66 5.77 15.58 -8.44
C PHE A 66 6.87 15.27 -7.42
N GLU A 67 6.71 15.84 -6.24
CA GLU A 67 7.61 15.68 -5.10
C GLU A 67 6.80 15.40 -3.83
N ILE A 68 7.47 14.83 -2.82
CA ILE A 68 6.90 14.71 -1.48
C ILE A 68 6.96 16.10 -0.83
N GLU A 69 5.80 16.71 -0.59
CA GLU A 69 5.66 17.99 0.11
C GLU A 69 6.01 17.82 1.59
N ALA A 70 5.41 16.81 2.23
CA ALA A 70 5.60 16.52 3.64
C ALA A 70 5.25 15.06 3.96
N VAL A 71 5.68 14.62 5.14
CA VAL A 71 5.29 13.33 5.72
C VAL A 71 4.98 13.50 7.19
N SER A 72 4.04 12.71 7.72
CA SER A 72 3.72 12.74 9.15
C SER A 72 4.78 12.08 10.03
N ASP A 73 4.70 12.36 11.33
CA ASP A 73 5.27 11.47 12.34
C ASP A 73 4.62 10.08 12.26
N MET A 74 5.31 9.06 12.77
CA MET A 74 4.80 7.70 12.73
C MET A 74 3.48 7.56 13.49
N HIS A 75 2.44 7.04 12.84
CA HIS A 75 1.24 6.55 13.51
C HIS A 75 1.35 5.04 13.70
N TYR A 76 0.63 4.54 14.70
CA TYR A 76 0.62 3.12 15.03
C TYR A 76 -0.81 2.65 15.13
N LEU A 77 -1.07 1.52 14.50
CA LEU A 77 -2.28 0.75 14.66
C LEU A 77 -1.93 -0.50 15.46
N HIS A 78 -2.70 -0.77 16.50
CA HIS A 78 -2.61 -1.97 17.30
C HIS A 78 -3.99 -2.60 17.43
N MET A 79 -4.03 -3.92 17.49
CA MET A 79 -5.26 -4.68 17.68
C MET A 79 -5.05 -5.79 18.71
N ASP A 80 -5.81 -5.71 19.79
CA ASP A 80 -5.89 -6.70 20.88
C ASP A 80 -7.21 -7.51 20.71
N GLY A 81 -7.32 -8.22 19.59
CA GLY A 81 -8.48 -9.07 19.26
C GLY A 81 -9.61 -8.43 18.40
N PRO A 82 -10.73 -9.15 18.20
CA PRO A 82 -11.81 -8.72 17.30
C PRO A 82 -12.52 -7.46 17.79
N GLY A 83 -12.38 -6.36 17.06
CA GLY A 83 -13.12 -5.10 17.29
C GLY A 83 -12.43 -4.09 18.20
N SER A 84 -11.22 -4.37 18.68
CA SER A 84 -10.41 -3.50 19.55
C SER A 84 -9.33 -2.76 18.76
N GLU A 85 -9.74 -1.93 17.79
CA GLU A 85 -8.79 -1.12 17.03
C GLU A 85 -8.27 0.03 17.88
N GLN A 86 -6.98 0.02 18.21
CA GLN A 86 -6.31 1.14 18.87
C GLN A 86 -5.42 1.86 17.86
N THR A 87 -5.59 3.18 17.75
CA THR A 87 -4.74 4.03 16.89
C THR A 87 -4.06 5.09 17.72
N LYS A 88 -2.72 5.14 17.65
CA LYS A 88 -1.91 6.23 18.17
C LYS A 88 -1.42 7.08 17.01
N ARG A 89 -1.89 8.32 16.91
CA ARG A 89 -1.45 9.23 15.83
C ARG A 89 -0.23 10.04 16.26
N GLY A 90 0.77 10.11 15.39
CA GLY A 90 1.78 11.16 15.39
C GLY A 90 1.21 12.52 14.94
N ALA A 91 2.07 13.55 14.95
CA ALA A 91 1.71 14.88 14.48
C ALA A 91 1.55 14.92 12.95
N ASP A 92 0.52 15.63 12.51
CA ASP A 92 0.26 15.93 11.10
C ASP A 92 1.05 17.19 10.71
N PRO A 93 1.80 17.19 9.59
CA PRO A 93 2.68 18.30 9.23
C PRO A 93 1.93 19.47 8.60
N LEU A 94 0.75 19.22 8.04
CA LEU A 94 -0.06 20.17 7.28
C LEU A 94 -1.51 20.15 7.76
N ASN A 95 -2.22 21.26 7.56
CA ASN A 95 -3.65 21.40 7.90
C ASN A 95 -4.54 21.02 6.71
N ARG A 96 -4.32 19.84 6.14
CA ARG A 96 -5.12 19.21 5.07
C ARG A 96 -5.09 17.70 5.25
N GLU A 97 -5.97 16.97 4.56
CA GLU A 97 -5.90 15.51 4.53
C GLU A 97 -4.66 15.04 3.74
N PRO A 98 -4.03 13.93 4.13
CA PRO A 98 -2.95 13.34 3.37
C PRO A 98 -3.44 12.72 2.06
N ASP A 99 -2.58 12.74 1.05
CA ASP A 99 -2.88 12.18 -0.27
C ASP A 99 -2.84 10.64 -0.23
N ALA A 100 -2.01 10.07 0.65
CA ALA A 100 -2.00 8.64 0.93
C ALA A 100 -1.49 8.35 2.34
N THR A 101 -2.00 7.28 2.96
CA THR A 101 -1.39 6.64 4.14
C THR A 101 -0.74 5.33 3.73
N ILE A 102 0.56 5.20 3.92
CA ILE A 102 1.30 3.95 3.73
C ILE A 102 1.20 3.15 5.02
N GLU A 103 0.84 1.87 4.90
CA GLU A 103 0.86 0.91 6.02
C GLU A 103 2.01 -0.08 5.86
N LEU A 104 2.68 -0.46 6.94
CA LEU A 104 3.69 -1.53 6.97
C LEU A 104 3.54 -2.33 8.26
N VAL A 105 3.60 -3.65 8.15
CA VAL A 105 3.74 -4.53 9.31
C VAL A 105 5.22 -4.58 9.74
N PRO A 106 5.52 -4.84 11.02
CA PRO A 106 6.88 -5.15 11.45
C PRO A 106 7.47 -6.27 10.60
N PHE A 107 8.71 -6.07 10.16
CA PHE A 107 9.51 -7.06 9.45
C PHE A 107 10.93 -6.99 9.98
N ASP A 108 11.69 -8.08 9.81
CA ASP A 108 13.12 -8.07 10.07
C ASP A 108 13.85 -7.54 8.82
N PRO A 109 14.54 -6.38 8.88
CA PRO A 109 15.29 -5.86 7.75
C PRO A 109 16.38 -6.81 7.24
N ASP A 110 16.92 -7.68 8.10
CA ASP A 110 17.97 -8.63 7.73
C ASP A 110 17.42 -9.78 6.87
N GLU A 111 16.12 -10.06 6.94
CA GLU A 111 15.43 -11.03 6.08
C GLU A 111 15.10 -10.45 4.69
N ILE A 112 15.27 -9.14 4.50
CA ILE A 112 14.94 -8.47 3.24
C ILE A 112 16.18 -8.34 2.37
N GLU A 113 16.24 -9.14 1.31
CA GLU A 113 17.33 -9.06 0.34
C GLU A 113 17.37 -7.74 -0.45
N SER A 114 16.24 -7.04 -0.58
CA SER A 114 16.13 -5.72 -1.21
C SER A 114 14.98 -4.92 -0.61
N PHE A 115 15.33 -3.95 0.23
CA PHE A 115 14.35 -3.07 0.87
C PHE A 115 13.48 -2.32 -0.13
N HIS A 116 14.07 -1.82 -1.22
CA HIS A 116 13.32 -1.12 -2.26
C HIS A 116 12.29 -2.04 -2.92
N HIS A 117 12.66 -3.28 -3.22
CA HIS A 117 11.74 -4.23 -3.83
C HIS A 117 10.59 -4.58 -2.86
N TYR A 118 10.90 -4.79 -1.58
CA TYR A 118 9.89 -5.01 -0.54
C TYR A 118 8.87 -3.86 -0.48
N ILE A 119 9.35 -2.61 -0.40
CA ILE A 119 8.48 -1.44 -0.35
C ILE A 119 7.62 -1.33 -1.61
N VAL A 120 8.19 -1.49 -2.80
CA VAL A 120 7.44 -1.40 -4.07
C VAL A 120 6.35 -2.47 -4.14
N SER A 121 6.67 -3.72 -3.81
CA SER A 121 5.69 -4.81 -3.78
C SER A 121 4.58 -4.54 -2.77
N HIS A 122 4.94 -4.08 -1.56
CA HIS A 122 3.96 -3.78 -0.52
C HIS A 122 3.04 -2.60 -0.89
N LEU A 123 3.57 -1.58 -1.57
CA LEU A 123 2.76 -0.48 -2.12
C LEU A 123 1.80 -0.98 -3.21
N ALA A 124 2.26 -1.87 -4.10
CA ALA A 124 1.40 -2.48 -5.12
C ALA A 124 0.21 -3.24 -4.50
N TYR A 125 0.43 -3.99 -3.41
CA TYR A 125 -0.63 -4.68 -2.68
C TYR A 125 -1.63 -3.71 -2.04
N GLN A 126 -1.16 -2.57 -1.54
CA GLN A 126 -2.04 -1.54 -0.98
C GLN A 126 -2.87 -0.82 -2.05
N ILE A 127 -2.29 -0.56 -3.23
CA ILE A 127 -3.01 0.01 -4.37
C ILE A 127 -4.10 -0.96 -4.85
N ARG A 128 -3.77 -2.24 -4.99
CA ARG A 128 -4.74 -3.32 -5.28
C ARG A 128 -5.93 -3.27 -4.33
N ASP A 129 -5.65 -3.18 -3.03
CA ASP A 129 -6.69 -3.15 -2.01
C ASP A 129 -7.61 -1.93 -2.14
N CYS A 130 -7.09 -0.76 -2.52
CA CYS A 130 -7.92 0.40 -2.81
C CYS A 130 -8.93 0.10 -3.93
N PHE A 131 -8.49 -0.47 -5.06
CA PHE A 131 -9.39 -0.84 -6.16
C PHE A 131 -10.44 -1.89 -5.75
N LEU A 132 -10.02 -2.95 -5.07
CA LEU A 132 -10.92 -4.01 -4.62
C LEU A 132 -12.00 -3.50 -3.65
N ARG A 133 -11.63 -2.58 -2.74
CA ARG A 133 -12.57 -1.97 -1.80
C ARG A 133 -13.54 -0.98 -2.46
N MET A 134 -13.14 -0.38 -3.58
CA MET A 134 -14.03 0.40 -4.45
C MET A 134 -14.95 -0.47 -5.30
N GLY A 135 -14.79 -1.80 -5.30
CA GLY A 135 -15.53 -2.69 -6.19
C GLY A 135 -15.08 -2.54 -7.66
N VAL A 136 -13.82 -2.16 -7.88
CA VAL A 136 -13.22 -2.00 -9.21
C VAL A 136 -12.11 -3.03 -9.40
N LYS A 137 -12.01 -3.60 -10.61
CA LYS A 137 -10.91 -4.49 -10.99
C LYS A 137 -9.58 -3.74 -10.95
N PRO A 138 -8.56 -4.21 -10.19
CA PRO A 138 -7.25 -3.58 -10.21
C PRO A 138 -6.60 -3.62 -11.61
N PRO A 139 -5.82 -2.60 -12.00
CA PRO A 139 -4.92 -2.65 -13.16
C PRO A 139 -3.99 -3.87 -13.11
N VAL A 140 -3.60 -4.41 -14.27
CA VAL A 140 -2.78 -5.65 -14.38
C VAL A 140 -1.52 -5.59 -13.51
N ALA A 141 -0.82 -4.44 -13.50
CA ALA A 141 0.40 -4.25 -12.72
C ALA A 141 0.24 -4.40 -11.21
N PHE A 142 -0.98 -4.24 -10.68
CA PHE A 142 -1.28 -4.36 -9.26
C PHE A 142 -2.01 -5.67 -8.92
N ARG A 143 -2.20 -6.58 -9.89
CA ARG A 143 -2.82 -7.89 -9.67
C ARG A 143 -1.82 -8.89 -9.09
N GLN A 144 -1.38 -8.63 -7.87
CA GLN A 144 -0.42 -9.45 -7.16
C GLN A 144 -0.99 -9.86 -5.80
N THR A 145 -0.61 -11.05 -5.33
CA THR A 145 -0.99 -11.56 -4.01
C THR A 145 0.01 -11.11 -2.95
N GLY A 146 -0.47 -10.92 -1.73
CA GLY A 146 0.35 -10.47 -0.60
C GLY A 146 -0.37 -9.49 0.31
N TRP A 147 0.14 -9.34 1.52
CA TRP A 147 -0.47 -8.51 2.54
C TRP A 147 -0.39 -7.02 2.15
N GLY A 148 -1.54 -6.36 2.02
CA GLY A 148 -1.63 -4.93 1.72
C GLY A 148 -2.10 -4.13 2.94
N LYS A 149 -3.22 -3.41 2.81
CA LYS A 149 -3.77 -2.62 3.93
C LYS A 149 -4.41 -3.53 4.95
N TYR A 150 -4.21 -3.26 6.23
CA TYR A 150 -4.72 -4.07 7.34
C TYR A 150 -6.25 -4.25 7.28
N ARG A 151 -6.99 -3.15 7.13
CA ARG A 151 -8.45 -3.21 7.04
C ARG A 151 -8.92 -3.98 5.81
N ALA A 152 -8.19 -3.87 4.70
CA ALA A 152 -8.47 -4.63 3.49
C ALA A 152 -8.23 -6.12 3.70
N PHE A 153 -7.13 -6.50 4.34
CA PHE A 153 -6.86 -7.88 4.76
C PHE A 153 -8.02 -8.44 5.61
N HIS A 154 -8.48 -7.69 6.62
CA HIS A 154 -9.62 -8.10 7.44
C HIS A 154 -10.89 -8.29 6.60
N GLU A 155 -11.23 -7.32 5.75
CA GLU A 155 -12.40 -7.42 4.87
C GLU A 155 -12.29 -8.63 3.94
N GLN A 156 -11.13 -8.87 3.34
CA GLN A 156 -10.89 -10.00 2.43
C GLN A 156 -10.96 -11.35 3.14
N LYS A 157 -10.40 -11.45 4.36
CA LYS A 157 -10.37 -12.69 5.14
C LYS A 157 -11.75 -13.10 5.64
N PHE A 158 -12.62 -12.14 5.96
CA PHE A 158 -13.89 -12.41 6.64
C PHE A 158 -15.13 -12.21 5.77
N ARG A 159 -15.01 -11.68 4.55
CA ARG A 159 -16.17 -11.46 3.68
C ARG A 159 -16.09 -12.32 2.41
N PRO A 160 -17.16 -13.07 2.07
CA PRO A 160 -17.13 -14.09 1.02
C PRO A 160 -17.02 -13.52 -0.41
N GLN A 161 -17.23 -12.22 -0.61
CA GLN A 161 -17.07 -11.60 -1.93
C GLN A 161 -15.62 -11.51 -2.39
N TYR A 162 -14.66 -11.57 -1.47
CA TYR A 162 -13.24 -11.47 -1.78
C TYR A 162 -12.60 -12.85 -1.83
N GLU A 163 -11.69 -13.03 -2.78
CA GLU A 163 -10.73 -14.13 -2.73
C GLU A 163 -9.57 -13.78 -1.77
N ASN A 164 -8.67 -14.72 -1.52
CA ASN A 164 -7.55 -14.56 -0.59
C ASN A 164 -6.40 -13.73 -1.20
N TYR A 165 -6.67 -12.53 -1.72
CA TYR A 165 -5.66 -11.67 -2.33
C TYR A 165 -4.49 -11.33 -1.39
N TRP A 166 -4.73 -11.38 -0.07
CA TRP A 166 -3.73 -11.17 0.97
C TRP A 166 -2.72 -12.31 1.13
N ASP A 167 -3.04 -13.52 0.69
CA ASP A 167 -2.19 -14.70 0.85
C ASP A 167 -1.27 -14.83 -0.37
N ALA A 168 0.05 -14.68 -0.14
CA ALA A 168 1.07 -14.74 -1.18
C ALA A 168 1.09 -16.08 -1.94
N THR A 169 0.50 -17.14 -1.39
CA THR A 169 0.42 -18.47 -1.98
C THR A 169 -0.92 -18.79 -2.63
N ALA A 170 -1.91 -17.89 -2.54
CA ALA A 170 -3.24 -18.12 -3.08
C ALA A 170 -3.26 -18.13 -4.62
N ASP A 171 -4.01 -19.07 -5.18
CA ASP A 171 -4.33 -19.13 -6.61
C ASP A 171 -5.63 -18.34 -6.90
N ILE A 172 -5.47 -17.10 -7.36
CA ILE A 172 -6.57 -16.15 -7.59
C ILE A 172 -7.27 -16.46 -8.91
N GLN A 173 -8.56 -16.78 -8.84
CA GLN A 173 -9.38 -17.14 -10.00
C GLN A 173 -9.98 -15.91 -10.68
N SER A 174 -10.32 -14.87 -9.92
CA SER A 174 -10.93 -13.64 -10.43
C SER A 174 -10.39 -12.38 -9.77
N TRP A 175 -10.15 -11.37 -10.60
CA TRP A 175 -9.85 -10.00 -10.18
C TRP A 175 -11.07 -9.07 -10.30
N GLU A 176 -12.21 -9.60 -10.78
CA GLU A 176 -13.48 -8.89 -10.75
C GLU A 176 -14.09 -9.01 -9.34
N PRO A 177 -14.30 -7.89 -8.63
CA PRO A 177 -14.98 -7.92 -7.33
C PRO A 177 -16.43 -8.39 -7.49
N LYS A 178 -16.88 -9.25 -6.56
CA LYS A 178 -18.20 -9.90 -6.58
C LYS A 178 -19.23 -9.19 -5.71
#